data_AF-R9YJA7-F1
#
_entry.id   AF-R9YJA7-F1
#
_cell.length_a   1.000
_cell.length_b   1.000
_cell.length_c   1.000
_cell.angle_alpha   90.00
_cell.angle_beta   90.00
_cell.angle_gamma   90.00
#
_symmetry.space_group_name_H-M   'P 1'
#
loop_
_entity.id
_entity.type
_entity.pdbx_description
1 polymer ?
#
loop_
_entity_poly.entity_id
_entity_poly.type
_entity_poly.pdbx_seq_one_letter_code
_entity_poly.pdbx_strand_id
1 'polypeptide(L)'
;DWLDEKTYGDVLTPKESMQPISTVWLVPPPIFDLAPPMIKFVDFASRKGVKRFVLLSASTIEKGGPAMGQVHEYLASLGGIEYAVLRPTWFMENFSYPQELQRLAIKNENKIYSAAGDGKLPFVSVADIARVAFRTLTDEKSHNTDYVLLGPELMTYDQVAETLSTVLGRTITHVKLTEEELVKRLEN
;
A
#
# COMPACT_ATOMS: atom_id res chain seq x y z
N ASP A 1 5.16 -17.38 -0.23
CA ASP A 1 6.00 -16.73 0.79
C ASP A 1 7.11 -15.98 0.06
N TRP A 2 7.34 -14.70 0.36
CA TRP A 2 8.40 -13.91 -0.29
C TRP A 2 9.80 -14.44 0.02
N LEU A 3 9.99 -15.11 1.15
CA LEU A 3 11.29 -15.59 1.63
C LEU A 3 11.59 -17.04 1.27
N ASP A 4 10.61 -17.78 0.74
CA ASP A 4 10.78 -19.15 0.25
C ASP A 4 10.53 -19.23 -1.26
N GLU A 5 11.61 -19.22 -2.03
CA GLU A 5 11.60 -19.29 -3.50
C GLU A 5 10.89 -20.55 -4.03
N LYS A 6 10.80 -21.63 -3.24
CA LYS A 6 10.09 -22.85 -3.64
C LYS A 6 8.60 -22.61 -3.82
N THR A 7 8.05 -21.62 -3.12
CA THR A 7 6.63 -21.26 -3.19
C THR A 7 6.28 -20.37 -4.39
N TYR A 8 7.28 -19.86 -5.12
CA TYR A 8 7.04 -18.94 -6.24
C TYR A 8 6.35 -19.62 -7.43
N GLY A 9 6.64 -20.91 -7.67
CA GLY A 9 6.02 -21.67 -8.76
C GLY A 9 4.51 -21.81 -8.59
N ASP A 10 4.08 -22.03 -7.34
CA ASP A 10 2.67 -22.28 -7.01
C ASP A 10 1.79 -21.08 -7.37
N VAL A 11 2.28 -19.86 -7.14
CA VAL A 11 1.52 -18.62 -7.42
C VAL A 11 1.43 -18.27 -8.91
N LEU A 12 2.32 -18.81 -9.75
CA LEU A 12 2.30 -18.60 -11.20
C LEU A 12 1.71 -19.78 -11.97
N THR A 13 1.32 -20.85 -11.28
CA THR A 13 0.68 -22.00 -11.90
C THR A 13 -0.79 -21.67 -12.18
N PRO A 14 -1.21 -21.54 -13.45
CA PRO A 14 -2.60 -21.27 -13.77
C PRO A 14 -3.48 -22.45 -13.34
N LYS A 15 -4.69 -22.16 -12.87
CA LYS A 15 -5.70 -23.22 -12.65
C LYS A 15 -6.10 -23.84 -14.00
N GLU A 16 -6.66 -25.04 -13.94
CA GLU A 16 -7.15 -25.72 -15.13
C GLU A 16 -8.10 -24.81 -15.94
N SER A 17 -7.90 -24.76 -17.26
CA SER A 17 -8.61 -23.86 -18.19
C SER A 17 -8.28 -22.36 -18.11
N MET A 18 -7.30 -21.94 -17.30
CA MET A 18 -6.80 -20.55 -17.33
C MET A 18 -5.62 -20.38 -18.29
N GLN A 19 -5.54 -19.19 -18.90
CA GLN A 19 -4.36 -18.77 -19.66
C GLN A 19 -3.15 -18.61 -18.72
N PRO A 20 -1.92 -18.72 -19.24
CA PRO A 20 -0.72 -18.41 -18.47
C PRO A 20 -0.78 -17.01 -17.84
N ILE A 21 -0.28 -16.90 -16.60
CA ILE A 21 -0.22 -15.62 -15.89
C ILE A 21 0.77 -14.71 -16.62
N SER A 22 0.28 -13.56 -17.09
CA SER A 22 1.08 -12.57 -17.84
C SER A 22 1.24 -11.24 -17.10
N THR A 23 0.44 -11.00 -16.06
CA THR A 23 0.44 -9.77 -15.27
C THR A 23 0.40 -10.10 -13.78
N VAL A 24 1.21 -9.41 -12.95
CA VAL A 24 1.26 -9.65 -11.51
C VAL A 24 1.10 -8.35 -10.71
N TRP A 25 0.29 -8.40 -9.67
CA TRP A 25 0.17 -7.37 -8.64
C TRP A 25 1.10 -7.68 -7.47
N LEU A 26 2.10 -6.83 -7.24
CA LEU A 26 3.12 -6.98 -6.21
C LEU A 26 2.70 -6.21 -4.95
N VAL A 27 2.32 -6.94 -3.90
CA VAL A 27 2.08 -6.39 -2.55
C VAL A 27 3.33 -6.63 -1.70
N PRO A 28 4.00 -5.58 -1.20
CA PRO A 28 5.19 -5.75 -0.40
C PRO A 28 4.93 -6.57 0.88
N PRO A 29 5.85 -7.48 1.28
CA PRO A 29 5.78 -8.14 2.57
C PRO A 29 5.99 -7.14 3.73
N PRO A 30 5.44 -7.43 4.92
CA PRO A 30 5.65 -6.61 6.12
C PRO A 30 7.02 -6.92 6.77
N ILE A 31 8.10 -6.75 6.02
CA ILE A 31 9.49 -6.92 6.48
C ILE A 31 10.31 -5.67 6.14
N PHE A 32 11.37 -5.40 6.92
CA PHE A 32 12.20 -4.21 6.71
C PHE A 32 12.93 -4.21 5.37
N ASP A 33 13.65 -5.28 5.04
CA ASP A 33 14.40 -5.40 3.79
C ASP A 33 13.59 -6.15 2.72
N LEU A 34 12.54 -5.49 2.23
CA LEU A 34 11.57 -6.09 1.30
C LEU A 34 12.01 -6.10 -0.16
N ALA A 35 12.97 -5.26 -0.56
CA ALA A 35 13.30 -5.10 -1.97
C ALA A 35 14.00 -6.34 -2.57
N PRO A 36 15.02 -6.94 -1.93
CA PRO A 36 15.68 -8.12 -2.47
C PRO A 36 14.75 -9.31 -2.76
N PRO A 37 13.86 -9.76 -1.85
CA PRO A 37 12.94 -10.86 -2.16
C PRO A 37 11.92 -10.49 -3.24
N MET A 38 11.45 -9.24 -3.29
CA MET A 38 10.55 -8.79 -4.36
C MET A 38 11.24 -8.81 -5.73
N ILE A 39 12.47 -8.32 -5.82
CA ILE A 39 13.28 -8.32 -7.04
C ILE A 39 13.53 -9.75 -7.52
N LYS A 40 13.91 -10.66 -6.61
CA LYS A 40 14.08 -12.10 -6.93
C LYS A 40 12.81 -12.72 -7.52
N PHE A 41 11.65 -12.39 -6.96
CA PHE A 41 10.38 -12.85 -7.48
C PHE A 41 10.06 -12.26 -8.86
N VAL A 42 10.31 -10.97 -9.09
CA VAL A 42 10.16 -10.33 -10.41
C VAL A 42 11.03 -11.04 -11.46
N ASP A 43 12.28 -11.33 -11.12
CA ASP A 43 13.22 -12.09 -11.95
C ASP A 43 12.66 -13.48 -12.30
N PHE A 44 12.18 -14.20 -11.28
CA PHE A 44 11.57 -15.52 -11.46
C PHE A 44 10.34 -15.47 -12.36
N ALA A 45 9.42 -14.55 -12.08
CA ALA A 45 8.17 -14.38 -12.81
C ALA A 45 8.41 -13.97 -14.27
N SER A 46 9.37 -13.09 -14.51
CA SER A 46 9.77 -12.69 -15.87
C SER A 46 10.28 -13.88 -16.68
N ARG A 47 11.11 -14.76 -16.09
CA ARG A 47 11.54 -16.01 -16.74
C ARG A 47 10.40 -17.00 -17.00
N LYS A 48 9.27 -16.87 -16.30
CA LYS A 48 8.05 -17.67 -16.51
C LYS A 48 7.06 -17.03 -17.48
N GLY A 49 7.41 -15.89 -18.09
CA GLY A 49 6.61 -15.24 -19.11
C GLY A 49 5.65 -14.16 -18.59
N VAL A 50 5.76 -13.76 -17.32
CA VAL A 50 5.10 -12.54 -16.84
C VAL A 50 5.71 -11.33 -17.52
N LYS A 51 4.87 -10.48 -18.09
CA LYS A 51 5.27 -9.31 -18.89
C LYS A 51 4.98 -7.99 -18.19
N ARG A 52 4.02 -7.98 -17.25
CA ARG A 52 3.57 -6.76 -16.57
C ARG A 52 3.60 -6.92 -15.05
N PHE A 53 4.11 -5.91 -14.37
CA PHE A 53 4.09 -5.84 -12.90
C PHE A 53 3.44 -4.55 -12.43
N VAL A 54 2.51 -4.65 -11.50
CA VAL A 54 1.92 -3.50 -10.82
C VAL A 54 2.34 -3.53 -9.36
N LEU A 55 3.13 -2.54 -8.95
CA LEU A 55 3.69 -2.46 -7.61
C LEU A 55 2.80 -1.60 -6.71
N LEU A 56 2.37 -2.13 -5.57
CA LEU A 56 1.88 -1.31 -4.47
C LEU A 56 3.06 -0.70 -3.71
N SER A 57 3.12 0.62 -3.68
CA SER A 57 4.13 1.44 -3.01
C SER A 57 3.43 2.41 -2.03
N ALA A 58 4.06 3.55 -1.74
CA ALA A 58 3.51 4.61 -0.90
C ALA A 58 3.81 6.00 -1.49
N SER A 59 2.96 6.98 -1.23
CA SER A 59 3.11 8.36 -1.74
C SER A 59 4.45 9.00 -1.39
N THR A 60 5.01 8.68 -0.23
CA THR A 60 6.30 9.19 0.26
C THR A 60 7.52 8.49 -0.32
N ILE A 61 7.34 7.40 -1.07
CA ILE A 61 8.43 6.58 -1.58
C ILE A 61 8.59 6.81 -3.08
N GLU A 62 9.65 7.53 -3.44
CA GLU A 62 10.01 7.83 -4.82
C GLU A 62 10.79 6.67 -5.48
N LYS A 63 10.86 6.70 -6.82
CA LYS A 63 11.72 5.83 -7.59
C LYS A 63 13.18 5.98 -7.13
N GLY A 64 13.88 4.86 -6.93
CA GLY A 64 15.26 4.84 -6.42
C GLY A 64 15.39 5.11 -4.91
N GLY A 65 14.28 5.45 -4.23
CA GLY A 65 14.21 5.56 -2.78
C GLY A 65 14.30 4.19 -2.07
N PRO A 66 14.17 4.13 -0.74
CA PRO A 66 14.25 2.89 0.01
C PRO A 66 13.09 1.92 -0.30
N ALA A 67 13.27 0.64 0.06
CA ALA A 67 12.23 -0.38 0.00
C ALA A 67 11.55 -0.46 -1.39
N MET A 68 10.26 -0.14 -1.50
CA MET A 68 9.52 -0.16 -2.77
C MET A 68 10.12 0.78 -3.83
N GLY A 69 10.86 1.82 -3.43
CA GLY A 69 11.57 2.71 -4.35
C GLY A 69 12.67 1.98 -5.14
N GLN A 70 13.36 1.03 -4.51
CA GLN A 70 14.35 0.18 -5.16
C GLN A 70 13.69 -0.80 -6.14
N VAL A 71 12.55 -1.37 -5.75
CA VAL A 71 11.75 -2.24 -6.62
C VAL A 71 11.23 -1.46 -7.82
N HIS A 72 10.80 -0.21 -7.62
CA HIS A 72 10.39 0.69 -8.70
C HIS A 72 11.55 0.97 -9.67
N GLU A 73 12.72 1.35 -9.16
CA GLU A 73 13.90 1.56 -10.02
C GLU A 73 14.23 0.30 -10.84
N TYR A 74 14.22 -0.85 -10.18
CA TYR A 74 14.49 -2.13 -10.82
C TYR A 74 13.49 -2.44 -11.93
N LEU A 75 12.18 -2.34 -11.67
CA LEU A 75 11.14 -2.54 -12.71
C LEU A 75 11.33 -1.59 -13.89
N ALA A 76 11.64 -0.31 -13.64
CA ALA A 76 11.86 0.68 -14.68
C ALA A 76 13.14 0.43 -15.50
N SER A 77 14.11 -0.30 -14.94
CA SER A 77 15.36 -0.68 -15.62
C SER A 77 15.21 -1.92 -16.50
N LEU A 78 14.17 -2.74 -16.30
CA LEU A 78 13.94 -3.96 -17.05
C LEU A 78 13.41 -3.64 -18.45
N GLY A 79 14.27 -3.73 -19.45
CA GLY A 79 13.83 -3.63 -20.85
C GLY A 79 12.82 -4.74 -21.21
N GLY A 80 11.74 -4.37 -21.88
CA GLY A 80 10.72 -5.32 -22.35
C GLY A 80 9.71 -5.78 -21.28
N ILE A 81 9.80 -5.23 -20.06
CA ILE A 81 8.79 -5.39 -19.02
C ILE A 81 7.91 -4.14 -18.95
N GLU A 82 6.62 -4.36 -18.81
CA GLU A 82 5.62 -3.34 -18.54
C GLU A 82 5.45 -3.14 -17.04
N TYR A 83 5.26 -1.89 -16.59
CA TYR A 83 5.00 -1.65 -15.17
C TYR A 83 4.00 -0.51 -14.89
N ALA A 84 3.43 -0.55 -13.70
CA ALA A 84 2.84 0.62 -13.07
C ALA A 84 3.15 0.59 -11.56
N VAL A 85 3.43 1.75 -10.96
CA VAL A 85 3.65 1.84 -9.50
C VAL A 85 2.56 2.67 -8.87
N LEU A 86 1.78 2.07 -7.99
CA LEU A 86 0.70 2.74 -7.27
C LEU A 86 1.24 3.25 -5.94
N ARG A 87 1.24 4.57 -5.76
CA ARG A 87 1.79 5.27 -4.59
C ARG A 87 0.65 5.93 -3.80
N PRO A 88 -0.19 5.15 -3.12
CA PRO A 88 -1.29 5.69 -2.34
C PRO A 88 -0.80 6.48 -1.12
N THR A 89 -1.62 7.43 -0.70
CA THR A 89 -1.52 8.12 0.59
C THR A 89 -2.06 7.24 1.72
N TRP A 90 -2.42 7.86 2.86
CA TRP A 90 -2.83 7.14 4.06
C TRP A 90 -4.19 6.45 3.91
N PHE A 91 -4.31 5.20 4.33
CA PHE A 91 -5.51 4.40 4.08
C PHE A 91 -6.64 4.76 5.05
N MET A 92 -7.87 4.86 4.54
CA MET A 92 -9.07 5.00 5.37
C MET A 92 -9.29 3.76 6.25
N GLU A 93 -8.91 2.58 5.76
CA GLU A 93 -9.11 1.31 6.44
C GLU A 93 -8.28 1.15 7.72
N ASN A 94 -7.27 2.00 7.92
CA ASN A 94 -6.55 2.12 9.19
C ASN A 94 -7.51 2.44 10.35
N PHE A 95 -8.64 3.10 10.06
CA PHE A 95 -9.67 3.44 11.07
C PHE A 95 -10.72 2.35 11.27
N SER A 96 -10.79 1.31 10.43
CA SER A 96 -11.88 0.33 10.44
C SER A 96 -11.43 -1.12 10.58
N TYR A 97 -10.22 -1.48 10.13
CA TYR A 97 -9.77 -2.87 10.08
C TYR A 97 -9.40 -3.39 11.49
N PRO A 98 -9.82 -4.61 11.90
CA PRO A 98 -9.83 -5.01 13.32
C PRO A 98 -8.47 -4.99 14.03
N GLN A 99 -7.38 -5.23 13.31
CA GLN A 99 -6.02 -5.29 13.85
C GLN A 99 -5.27 -3.94 13.78
N GLU A 100 -5.89 -2.91 13.21
CA GLU A 100 -5.23 -1.61 13.02
C GLU A 100 -5.23 -0.77 14.29
N LEU A 101 -4.10 -0.12 14.58
CA LEU A 101 -3.87 0.61 15.83
C LEU A 101 -4.87 1.76 16.04
N GLN A 102 -5.18 2.52 14.98
CA GLN A 102 -6.18 3.58 15.06
C GLN A 102 -7.56 3.00 15.37
N ARG A 103 -7.96 1.93 14.69
CA ARG A 103 -9.22 1.24 14.95
C ARG A 103 -9.32 0.69 16.38
N LEU A 104 -8.21 0.18 16.94
CA LEU A 104 -8.15 -0.29 18.32
C LEU A 104 -8.30 0.88 19.32
N ALA A 105 -7.57 1.98 19.11
CA ALA A 105 -7.67 3.19 19.93
C ALA A 105 -9.08 3.82 19.89
N ILE A 106 -9.71 3.87 18.71
CA ILE A 106 -11.09 4.36 18.55
C ILE A 106 -12.05 3.50 19.36
N LYS A 107 -11.92 2.17 19.28
CA LYS A 107 -12.83 1.25 19.99
C LYS A 107 -12.65 1.32 21.50
N ASN A 108 -11.41 1.22 21.97
CA ASN A 108 -11.09 1.00 23.38
C ASN A 108 -10.98 2.32 24.16
N GLU A 109 -10.60 3.41 23.50
CA GLU A 109 -10.25 4.67 24.18
C GLU A 109 -11.03 5.89 23.68
N ASN A 110 -11.86 5.74 22.63
CA ASN A 110 -12.50 6.85 21.93
C ASN A 110 -11.50 7.89 21.39
N LYS A 111 -10.33 7.44 20.95
CA LYS A 111 -9.25 8.34 20.55
C LYS A 111 -8.64 7.96 19.21
N ILE A 112 -8.15 8.99 18.53
CA ILE A 112 -7.21 8.89 17.41
C ILE A 112 -5.90 9.51 17.89
N TYR A 113 -4.77 8.89 17.61
CA TYR A 113 -3.46 9.41 17.99
C TYR A 113 -2.65 9.71 16.73
N SER A 114 -2.07 10.90 16.62
CA SER A 114 -1.14 11.20 15.53
C SER A 114 -0.09 12.22 15.95
N ALA A 115 1.06 12.19 15.28
CA ALA A 115 2.08 13.24 15.35
C ALA A 115 1.98 14.21 14.17
N ALA A 116 0.79 14.34 13.55
CA ALA A 116 0.59 15.15 12.35
C ALA A 116 0.20 16.60 12.66
N GLY A 117 -0.03 16.96 13.93
CA GLY A 117 -0.51 18.29 14.32
C GLY A 117 -1.79 18.67 13.56
N ASP A 118 -1.75 19.80 12.85
CA ASP A 118 -2.82 20.30 11.97
C ASP A 118 -2.62 19.92 10.49
N GLY A 119 -1.71 18.99 10.21
CA GLY A 119 -1.42 18.49 8.89
C GLY A 119 -2.65 17.88 8.22
N LYS A 120 -2.78 18.12 6.91
CA LYS A 120 -3.87 17.59 6.09
C LYS A 120 -3.39 16.43 5.23
N LEU A 121 -4.14 15.34 5.23
CA LEU A 121 -3.88 14.17 4.43
C LEU A 121 -5.11 13.85 3.55
N PRO A 122 -4.91 13.48 2.29
CA PRO A 122 -5.97 12.97 1.46
C PRO A 122 -6.11 11.47 1.68
N PHE A 123 -6.88 11.06 2.69
CA PHE A 123 -7.06 9.66 3.05
C PHE A 123 -7.72 8.88 1.90
N VAL A 124 -7.11 7.79 1.45
CA VAL A 124 -7.56 7.00 0.29
C VAL A 124 -8.12 5.65 0.75
N SER A 125 -9.20 5.15 0.13
CA SER A 125 -9.71 3.81 0.43
C SER A 125 -8.90 2.74 -0.31
N VAL A 126 -8.64 1.59 0.34
CA VAL A 126 -8.07 0.41 -0.33
C VAL A 126 -8.91 -0.08 -1.49
N ALA A 127 -10.23 0.16 -1.48
CA ALA A 127 -11.11 -0.17 -2.60
C ALA A 127 -10.78 0.67 -3.84
N ASP A 128 -10.49 1.95 -3.68
CA ASP A 128 -10.08 2.83 -4.78
C ASP A 128 -8.68 2.49 -5.29
N ILE A 129 -7.75 2.15 -4.38
CA ILE A 129 -6.44 1.61 -4.76
C ILE A 129 -6.62 0.34 -5.61
N ALA A 130 -7.49 -0.58 -5.18
CA ALA A 130 -7.78 -1.81 -5.92
C ALA A 130 -8.46 -1.56 -7.27
N ARG A 131 -9.27 -0.51 -7.41
CA ARG A 131 -9.84 -0.11 -8.70
C ARG A 131 -8.75 0.39 -9.65
N VAL A 132 -7.81 1.21 -9.18
CA VAL A 132 -6.69 1.67 -10.01
C VAL A 132 -5.77 0.49 -10.35
N ALA A 133 -5.50 -0.39 -9.38
CA ALA A 133 -4.78 -1.65 -9.57
C ALA A 133 -5.36 -2.49 -10.70
N PHE A 134 -6.68 -2.70 -10.66
CA PHE A 134 -7.36 -3.46 -11.68
C PHE A 134 -7.17 -2.85 -13.07
N ARG A 135 -7.26 -1.52 -13.19
CA ARG A 135 -7.08 -0.82 -14.47
C ARG A 135 -5.64 -0.94 -14.97
N THR A 136 -4.64 -0.69 -14.12
CA THR A 136 -3.23 -0.80 -14.52
C THR A 136 -2.83 -2.25 -14.86
N LEU A 137 -3.47 -3.24 -14.25
CA LEU A 137 -3.29 -4.65 -14.60
C LEU A 137 -3.92 -4.99 -15.97
N THR A 138 -5.09 -4.45 -16.29
CA THR A 138 -5.95 -4.94 -17.39
C THR A 138 -6.03 -4.05 -18.63
N ASP A 139 -5.61 -2.79 -18.55
CA ASP A 139 -5.63 -1.88 -19.69
C ASP A 139 -4.76 -2.43 -20.84
N GLU A 140 -5.21 -2.22 -22.08
CA GLU A 140 -4.55 -2.77 -23.28
C GLU A 140 -3.08 -2.35 -23.37
N LYS A 141 -2.79 -1.08 -23.04
CA LYS A 141 -1.44 -0.54 -22.98
C LYS A 141 -1.03 -0.31 -21.54
N SER A 142 0.15 -0.78 -21.17
CA SER A 142 0.76 -0.40 -19.90
C SER A 142 1.01 1.10 -19.85
N HIS A 143 0.85 1.66 -18.65
CA HIS A 143 1.07 3.08 -18.42
C HIS A 143 2.57 3.40 -18.25
N ASN A 144 3.39 2.42 -17.85
CA ASN A 144 4.85 2.54 -17.66
C ASN A 144 5.24 3.78 -16.85
N THR A 145 4.53 3.99 -15.74
CA THR A 145 4.62 5.19 -14.90
C THR A 145 4.24 4.89 -13.45
N ASP A 146 4.35 5.88 -12.58
CA ASP A 146 3.85 5.84 -11.22
C ASP A 146 2.67 6.81 -10.99
N TYR A 147 1.72 6.39 -10.16
CA TYR A 147 0.54 7.18 -9.81
C TYR A 147 0.51 7.44 -8.31
N VAL A 148 0.53 8.72 -7.93
CA VAL A 148 0.19 9.10 -6.56
C VAL A 148 -1.33 9.04 -6.40
N LEU A 149 -1.82 8.16 -5.53
CA LEU A 149 -3.26 7.95 -5.34
C LEU A 149 -3.73 8.70 -4.10
N LEU A 150 -4.67 9.61 -4.30
CA LEU A 150 -5.17 10.52 -3.27
C LEU A 150 -6.64 10.20 -2.96
N GLY A 151 -7.03 10.42 -1.70
CA GLY A 151 -8.42 10.63 -1.36
C GLY A 151 -8.98 11.91 -1.99
N PRO A 152 -10.32 12.02 -2.10
CA PRO A 152 -10.96 13.19 -2.71
C PRO A 152 -10.82 14.47 -1.88
N GLU A 153 -10.59 14.36 -0.57
CA GLU A 153 -10.61 15.48 0.36
C GLU A 153 -9.34 15.54 1.21
N LEU A 154 -8.80 16.76 1.40
CA LEU A 154 -7.69 17.01 2.33
C LEU A 154 -8.23 17.23 3.74
N MET A 155 -8.02 16.26 4.63
CA MET A 155 -8.57 16.27 5.99
C MET A 155 -7.46 16.30 7.05
N THR A 156 -7.69 17.02 8.14
CA THR A 156 -6.92 16.84 9.38
C THR A 156 -7.46 15.64 10.16
N TYR A 157 -6.68 15.10 11.09
CA TYR A 157 -7.18 14.08 12.02
C TYR A 157 -8.28 14.60 12.97
N ASP A 158 -8.36 15.91 13.21
CA ASP A 158 -9.48 16.53 13.95
C ASP A 158 -10.80 16.36 13.16
N GLN A 159 -10.77 16.61 11.85
CA GLN A 159 -11.95 16.43 10.98
C GLN A 159 -12.35 14.96 10.86
N VAL A 160 -11.37 14.04 10.84
CA VAL A 160 -11.65 12.59 10.92
C VAL A 160 -12.33 12.25 12.24
N ALA A 161 -11.83 12.75 13.37
CA ALA A 161 -12.42 12.52 14.68
C ALA A 161 -13.85 13.07 14.79
N GLU A 162 -14.12 14.26 14.24
CA GLU A 162 -15.45 14.85 14.16
C GLU A 162 -16.43 13.99 13.32
N THR A 163 -15.96 13.55 12.15
CA THR A 163 -16.75 12.67 11.27
C THR A 163 -17.11 11.37 11.97
N LEU A 164 -16.13 10.72 12.60
CA LEU A 164 -16.36 9.49 13.36
C LEU A 164 -17.25 9.73 14.58
N SER A 165 -17.12 10.88 15.26
CA SER A 165 -17.98 11.22 16.39
C SER A 165 -19.44 11.28 15.99
N THR A 166 -19.71 11.93 14.86
CA THR A 166 -21.04 12.07 14.28
C THR A 166 -21.63 10.71 13.90
N VAL A 167 -20.87 9.88 13.18
CA VAL A 167 -21.34 8.58 12.68
C VAL A 167 -21.52 7.57 13.82
N LEU A 168 -20.64 7.58 14.82
CA LEU A 168 -20.65 6.60 15.92
C LEU A 168 -21.55 7.03 17.09
N GLY A 169 -22.07 8.26 17.11
CA GLY A 169 -22.91 8.77 18.20
C GLY A 169 -22.19 8.90 19.54
N ARG A 170 -20.85 8.99 19.55
CA ARG A 170 -20.02 9.17 20.75
C ARG A 170 -18.79 10.01 20.41
N THR A 171 -18.32 10.82 21.35
CA THR A 171 -17.16 11.69 21.14
C THR A 171 -15.90 10.87 20.88
N ILE A 172 -15.27 11.08 19.72
CA ILE A 172 -13.94 10.62 19.37
C ILE A 172 -13.02 11.84 19.39
N THR A 173 -11.90 11.75 20.12
CA THR A 173 -10.95 12.86 20.26
C THR A 173 -9.65 12.56 19.52
N HIS A 174 -9.18 13.49 18.70
CA HIS A 174 -7.82 13.45 18.19
C HIS A 174 -6.84 13.98 19.24
N VAL A 175 -5.90 13.12 19.64
CA VAL A 175 -4.78 13.46 20.52
C VAL A 175 -3.55 13.71 19.67
N LYS A 176 -3.16 14.98 19.61
CA LYS A 176 -1.95 15.45 18.94
C LYS A 176 -0.75 15.15 19.83
N LEU A 177 0.07 14.21 19.41
CA LEU A 177 1.30 13.81 20.08
C LEU A 177 2.51 14.48 19.42
N THR A 178 3.63 14.58 20.14
CA THR A 178 4.93 14.75 19.47
C THR A 178 5.36 13.44 18.79
N GLU A 179 6.37 13.50 17.94
CA GLU A 179 6.95 12.29 17.34
C GLU A 179 7.47 11.33 18.42
N GLU A 180 8.15 11.84 19.46
CA GLU A 180 8.68 11.03 20.56
C GLU A 180 7.57 10.36 21.38
N GLU A 181 6.46 11.06 21.61
CA GLU A 181 5.29 10.51 22.31
C GLU A 181 4.61 9.42 21.48
N LEU A 182 4.51 9.60 20.16
CA LEU A 182 3.95 8.59 19.27
C LEU A 182 4.84 7.35 19.21
N VAL A 183 6.17 7.50 19.12
CA VAL A 183 7.13 6.38 19.15
C VAL A 183 6.95 5.57 20.45
N LYS A 184 6.98 6.23 21.61
CA LYS A 184 6.77 5.56 22.90
C LYS A 184 5.44 4.83 22.98
N ARG A 185 4.39 5.35 22.34
CA ARG A 185 3.08 4.68 22.29
C ARG A 185 3.12 3.42 21.43
N LEU A 186 3.89 3.39 20.35
CA LEU A 186 3.99 2.24 19.45
C LEU A 186 4.88 1.11 20.00
N GLU A 187 5.75 1.41 20.95
CA GLU A 187 6.62 0.44 21.63
C GLU A 187 5.92 -0.34 22.76
N ASN A 188 4.75 0.11 23.23
CA ASN A 188 3.97 -0.47 24.33
C ASN A 188 2.75 -1.26 23.82
#